data_AF-I4WP75-F1
#
_entry.id   AF-I4WP75-F1
#
_cell.length_a   1.000
_cell.length_b   1.000
_cell.length_c   1.000
_cell.angle_alpha   90.00
_cell.angle_beta   90.00
_cell.angle_gamma   90.00
#
_symmetry.space_group_name_H-M   'P 1'
#
loop_
_entity.id
_entity.type
_entity.pdbx_description
1 polymer ?
#
loop_
_entity_poly.entity_id
_entity_poly.type
_entity_poly.pdbx_seq_one_letter_code
_entity_poly.pdbx_strand_id
1 'polypeptide(L)'
;MNNMQKGFTLIELMIVVAIIAILAAIAIPAYQNYLIKSQVTEGITLMDGAKVNLTEYYSNYGKFPPSQKTAGLPLPTSIAGSYVSKVNIDNTGLITATFSNATG
;
A
#
# COMPACT_ATOMS: atom_id res chain seq x y z
N MET A 1 7.14 36.86 47.01
CA MET A 1 6.93 37.12 45.57
C MET A 1 5.90 36.13 45.06
N ASN A 2 4.65 36.56 44.91
CA ASN A 2 3.58 35.69 44.40
C ASN A 2 3.62 35.76 42.88
N ASN A 3 4.15 34.72 42.24
CA ASN A 3 4.06 34.55 40.80
C ASN A 3 2.59 34.37 40.45
N MET A 4 2.00 35.41 39.87
CA MET A 4 0.64 35.38 39.34
C MET A 4 0.65 34.42 38.14
N GLN A 5 0.21 33.18 38.36
CA GLN A 5 0.04 32.21 37.28
C GLN A 5 -1.01 32.75 36.31
N LYS A 6 -0.55 33.27 35.17
CA LYS A 6 -1.42 33.63 34.05
C LYS A 6 -1.95 32.32 33.46
N GLY A 7 -3.20 32.00 33.78
CA GLY A 7 -3.92 30.89 33.16
C GLY A 7 -4.21 31.19 31.68
N PHE A 8 -4.32 30.13 30.88
CA PHE A 8 -4.75 30.19 29.48
C PHE A 8 -6.23 30.59 29.41
N THR A 9 -6.61 31.44 28.46
CA THR A 9 -8.01 31.83 28.29
C THR A 9 -8.77 30.79 27.47
N LEU A 10 -10.08 30.66 27.72
CA LEU A 10 -10.94 29.79 26.91
C LEU A 10 -10.96 30.23 25.44
N ILE A 11 -10.85 31.53 25.17
CA ILE A 11 -10.87 32.04 23.79
C ILE A 11 -9.60 31.64 23.03
N GLU A 12 -8.42 31.67 23.68
CA GLU A 12 -7.18 31.19 23.08
C GLU A 12 -7.28 29.69 22.75
N LEU A 13 -7.85 28.89 23.66
CA LEU A 13 -8.02 27.46 23.42
C LEU A 13 -8.99 27.17 22.27
N MET A 14 -10.10 27.92 22.17
CA MET A 14 -11.06 27.76 21.08
C MET A 14 -10.47 28.09 19.71
N ILE A 15 -9.63 29.13 19.62
CA ILE A 15 -8.94 29.48 18.37
C ILE A 15 -7.95 28.39 17.96
N VAL A 16 -7.19 27.83 18.91
CA VAL A 16 -6.25 26.74 18.63
C VAL A 16 -6.98 25.51 18.09
N VAL A 17 -8.11 25.12 18.71
CA VAL A 17 -8.91 23.98 18.25
C VAL A 17 -9.48 24.24 16.86
N ALA A 18 -9.95 25.46 16.57
CA ALA A 18 -10.47 25.82 15.25
C ALA A 18 -9.40 25.69 14.15
N ILE A 19 -8.17 26.13 14.41
CA ILE A 19 -7.06 26.00 13.46
C ILE A 19 -6.69 24.53 13.25
N ILE A 20 -6.58 23.74 14.33
CA ILE A 20 -6.29 22.30 14.25
C ILE A 20 -7.38 21.57 13.44
N ALA A 21 -8.66 21.92 13.62
CA ALA A 21 -9.76 21.31 12.87
C ALA A 21 -9.64 21.55 11.36
N ILE A 22 -9.30 22.78 10.95
CA ILE A 22 -9.07 23.12 9.53
C ILE A 22 -7.88 22.34 8.97
N LEU A 23 -6.76 22.29 9.70
CA LEU A 23 -5.57 21.56 9.29
C LEU A 23 -5.86 20.05 9.18
N ALA A 24 -6.56 19.48 10.16
CA ALA A 24 -6.92 18.06 10.17
C ALA A 24 -7.83 17.68 8.99
N ALA A 25 -8.80 18.54 8.64
CA ALA A 25 -9.69 18.30 7.50
C ALA A 25 -8.95 18.15 6.17
N ILE A 26 -7.80 18.82 6.00
CA ILE A 26 -6.95 18.73 4.80
C ILE A 26 -5.90 17.62 4.95
N ALA A 27 -5.29 17.51 6.13
CA ALA A 27 -4.18 16.59 6.38
C ALA A 27 -4.62 15.12 6.40
N ILE A 28 -5.78 14.81 6.97
CA ILE A 28 -6.29 13.43 7.05
C ILE A 28 -6.47 12.80 5.65
N PRO A 29 -7.23 13.39 4.70
CA PRO A 29 -7.37 12.80 3.38
C PRO A 29 -6.05 12.75 2.60
N ALA A 30 -5.18 13.75 2.77
CA ALA A 30 -3.85 13.74 2.14
C ALA A 30 -2.97 12.59 2.67
N TYR A 31 -2.97 12.35 3.98
CA TYR A 31 -2.25 11.24 4.60
C TYR A 31 -2.81 9.88 4.19
N GLN A 32 -4.14 9.74 4.12
CA GLN A 32 -4.79 8.53 3.61
C GLN A 32 -4.37 8.21 2.17
N ASN A 33 -4.36 9.22 1.28
CA ASN A 33 -3.90 9.05 -0.10
C ASN A 33 -2.43 8.62 -0.17
N TYR A 34 -1.58 9.18 0.70
CA TYR A 34 -0.17 8.77 0.79
C TYR A 34 -0.03 7.30 1.19
N LEU A 35 -0.77 6.85 2.22
CA LEU A 35 -0.79 5.46 2.65
C LEU A 35 -1.26 4.55 1.52
N ILE A 36 -2.39 4.84 0.87
CA ILE A 36 -2.90 4.05 -0.26
C ILE A 36 -1.87 3.95 -1.37
N LYS A 37 -1.18 5.06 -1.71
CA LYS A 37 -0.13 5.04 -2.72
C LYS A 37 1.02 4.12 -2.32
N SER A 38 1.46 4.18 -1.06
CA SER A 38 2.49 3.27 -0.53
C SER A 38 2.07 1.81 -0.62
N GLN A 39 0.80 1.50 -0.30
CA GLN A 39 0.24 0.15 -0.42
C GLN A 39 0.30 -0.32 -1.88
N VAL A 40 -0.20 0.50 -2.82
CA VAL A 40 -0.17 0.19 -4.25
C VAL A 40 1.26 -0.03 -4.76
N THR A 41 2.22 0.78 -4.32
CA THR A 41 3.64 0.62 -4.68
C THR A 41 4.22 -0.71 -4.20
N GLU A 42 3.85 -1.19 -3.00
CA GLU A 42 4.23 -2.53 -2.55
C GLU A 42 3.71 -3.62 -3.50
N GLY A 43 2.44 -3.54 -3.88
CA GLY A 43 1.84 -4.47 -4.86
C GLY A 43 2.56 -4.48 -6.20
N ILE A 44 2.89 -3.30 -6.74
CA ILE A 44 3.66 -3.19 -7.98
C ILE A 44 5.03 -3.86 -7.83
N THR A 45 5.72 -3.62 -6.71
CA THR A 45 7.05 -4.20 -6.44
C THR A 45 7.01 -5.73 -6.41
N LEU A 46 6.00 -6.30 -5.75
CA LEU A 46 5.82 -7.75 -5.70
C LEU A 46 5.45 -8.34 -7.07
N MET A 47 4.63 -7.64 -7.86
CA MET A 47 4.29 -8.04 -9.22
C MET A 47 5.48 -7.98 -10.18
N ASP A 48 6.37 -6.99 -10.01
CA ASP A 48 7.56 -6.83 -10.85
C ASP A 48 8.52 -8.03 -10.71
N GLY A 49 8.64 -8.61 -9.50
CA GLY A 49 9.42 -9.82 -9.28
C GLY A 49 8.94 -11.04 -10.08
N ALA A 50 7.66 -11.08 -10.45
CA ALA A 50 7.10 -12.16 -11.26
C ALA A 50 7.35 -12.00 -12.77
N LYS A 51 7.64 -10.78 -13.26
CA LYS A 51 7.80 -10.51 -14.69
C LYS A 51 8.95 -11.27 -15.33
N VAL A 52 10.09 -11.37 -14.63
CA VAL A 52 11.31 -12.02 -15.14
C VAL A 52 11.01 -13.46 -15.57
N ASN A 53 10.37 -14.22 -14.69
CA ASN A 53 10.00 -15.61 -14.92
C ASN A 53 9.01 -15.78 -16.08
N LEU A 54 8.07 -14.84 -16.25
CA LEU A 54 7.15 -14.85 -17.39
C LEU A 54 7.87 -14.58 -18.70
N THR A 55 8.74 -13.57 -18.73
CA THR A 55 9.50 -13.22 -19.92
C THR A 55 10.46 -14.33 -20.33
N GLU A 56 11.09 -15.00 -19.36
CA GLU A 56 11.95 -16.15 -19.61
C GLU A 56 11.16 -17.33 -20.17
N TYR A 57 10.02 -17.66 -19.56
CA TYR A 57 9.17 -18.75 -20.05
C TYR A 57 8.66 -18.47 -21.47
N TYR A 58 8.20 -17.24 -21.73
CA TYR A 58 7.75 -16.84 -23.06
C TYR A 58 8.88 -16.89 -24.09
N SER A 59 10.09 -16.45 -23.72
CA SER A 59 11.27 -16.50 -24.59
C SER A 59 11.67 -17.94 -24.95
N ASN A 60 11.54 -18.88 -24.02
CA ASN A 60 11.92 -20.27 -24.23
C ASN A 60 10.86 -21.08 -24.99
N TYR A 61 9.57 -20.81 -24.76
CA TYR A 61 8.47 -21.65 -25.26
C TYR A 61 7.52 -20.97 -26.24
N GLY A 62 7.68 -19.67 -26.49
CA GLY A 62 6.84 -18.88 -27.39
C GLY A 62 5.38 -18.71 -26.92
N LYS A 63 5.10 -19.03 -25.66
CA LYS A 63 3.76 -18.95 -25.05
C LYS A 63 3.87 -18.61 -23.57
N PHE A 64 2.83 -18.03 -22.99
CA PHE A 64 2.78 -17.78 -21.55
C PHE A 64 2.66 -19.10 -20.76
N PRO A 65 3.19 -19.14 -19.52
CA PRO A 65 3.08 -20.31 -18.68
C PRO A 65 1.62 -20.58 -18.31
N PRO A 66 1.13 -21.83 -18.41
CA PRO A 66 -0.26 -22.16 -18.08
C PRO A 66 -0.58 -22.01 -16.58
N SER A 67 0.44 -21.88 -15.74
CA SER A 67 0.30 -21.68 -14.29
C SER A 67 1.55 -21.03 -13.69
N GLN A 68 1.40 -20.46 -12.50
CA GLN A 68 2.52 -19.89 -11.74
C GLN A 68 3.60 -20.93 -11.39
N LYS A 69 3.20 -22.18 -11.11
CA LYS A 69 4.14 -23.27 -10.86
C LYS A 69 5.00 -23.56 -12.09
N THR A 70 4.41 -23.58 -13.28
CA THR A 70 5.15 -23.78 -14.54
C THR A 70 6.02 -22.58 -14.90
N ALA A 71 5.72 -21.40 -14.36
CA ALA A 71 6.57 -20.22 -14.46
C ALA A 71 7.76 -20.27 -13.49
N GLY A 72 7.94 -21.33 -12.69
CA GLY A 72 9.03 -21.39 -11.69
C GLY A 72 8.81 -20.47 -10.49
N LEU A 73 7.60 -19.94 -10.32
CA LEU A 73 7.26 -19.03 -9.23
C LEU A 73 6.64 -19.78 -8.05
N PRO A 74 6.83 -19.27 -6.82
CA PRO A 74 6.19 -19.83 -5.64
C PRO A 74 4.66 -19.66 -5.71
N LEU A 75 3.95 -20.32 -4.79
CA LEU A 75 2.49 -20.25 -4.71
C LEU A 75 2.02 -18.79 -4.60
N PRO A 76 0.85 -18.44 -5.15
CA PRO A 76 0.37 -17.05 -5.15
C PRO A 76 0.35 -16.40 -3.76
N THR A 77 0.00 -17.17 -2.72
CA THR A 77 -0.07 -16.74 -1.32
C THR A 77 1.29 -16.60 -0.64
N SER A 78 2.35 -17.14 -1.25
CA SER A 78 3.74 -16.97 -0.78
C SER A 78 4.36 -15.68 -1.31
N ILE A 79 3.79 -15.09 -2.37
CA ILE A 79 4.13 -13.75 -2.84
C ILE A 79 3.16 -12.76 -2.17
N ALA A 80 3.42 -12.52 -0.89
CA ALA A 80 2.63 -11.65 -0.03
C ALA A 80 3.51 -10.58 0.61
N GLY A 81 2.87 -9.48 1.00
CA GLY A 81 3.48 -8.35 1.69
C GLY A 81 2.61 -7.89 2.85
N SER A 82 2.90 -6.70 3.37
CA SER A 82 2.13 -6.11 4.46
C SER A 82 0.69 -5.79 4.03
N TYR A 83 0.49 -5.35 2.79
CA TYR A 83 -0.82 -4.98 2.26
C TYR A 83 -1.32 -5.90 1.14
N VAL A 84 -0.48 -6.83 0.69
CA VAL A 84 -0.77 -7.73 -0.43
C VAL A 84 -0.90 -9.16 0.06
N SER A 85 -2.06 -9.76 -0.15
CA SER A 85 -2.36 -11.13 0.29
C SER A 85 -1.85 -12.21 -0.66
N LYS A 86 -1.75 -11.89 -1.95
CA LYS A 86 -1.27 -12.81 -2.99
C LYS A 86 -0.95 -12.07 -4.28
N VAL A 87 -0.03 -12.63 -5.06
CA VAL A 87 0.21 -12.28 -6.46
C VAL A 87 -0.01 -13.52 -7.31
N ASN A 88 -1.04 -13.48 -8.15
CA ASN A 88 -1.42 -14.55 -9.06
C ASN A 88 -1.04 -14.23 -10.50
N ILE A 89 -0.78 -15.26 -11.29
CA ILE A 89 -0.50 -15.15 -12.71
C ILE A 89 -1.42 -16.11 -13.46
N ASP A 90 -2.11 -15.60 -14.47
CA ASP A 90 -2.94 -16.42 -15.33
C ASP A 90 -2.17 -17.01 -16.52
N ASN A 91 -2.87 -17.79 -17.34
CA ASN A 91 -2.33 -18.41 -18.55
C ASN A 91 -2.18 -17.45 -19.74
N THR A 92 -2.62 -16.20 -19.61
CA THR A 92 -2.51 -15.15 -20.63
C THR A 92 -1.34 -14.20 -20.35
N GLY A 93 -0.67 -14.35 -19.20
CA GLY A 93 0.42 -13.48 -18.76
C GLY A 93 -0.04 -12.30 -17.90
N LEU A 94 -1.33 -12.25 -17.51
CA LEU A 94 -1.83 -11.25 -16.57
C LEU A 94 -1.32 -11.55 -15.17
N ILE A 95 -0.60 -10.59 -14.61
CA ILE A 95 -0.16 -10.60 -13.22
C ILE A 95 -1.17 -9.77 -12.42
N THR A 96 -1.69 -10.34 -11.33
CA THR A 96 -2.71 -9.71 -10.48
C THR A 96 -2.29 -9.79 -9.01
N ALA A 97 -2.06 -8.64 -8.38
CA ALA A 97 -1.95 -8.54 -6.93
C ALA A 97 -3.33 -8.38 -6.29
N THR A 98 -3.60 -9.15 -5.23
CA THR A 98 -4.81 -8.98 -4.40
C THR A 98 -4.42 -8.33 -3.09
N PHE A 99 -4.90 -7.12 -2.85
CA PHE A 99 -4.73 -6.43 -1.57
C PHE A 99 -5.65 -7.04 -0.52
N SER A 100 -5.16 -7.23 0.70
CA SER A 100 -5.98 -7.58 1.85
C SER A 100 -6.35 -6.32 2.63
N ASN A 101 -7.49 -6.34 3.32
CA ASN A 101 -7.77 -5.43 4.43
C ASN A 101 -6.88 -5.81 5.63
N ALA A 102 -5.56 -5.84 5.45
CA ALA A 102 -4.63 -6.12 6.54
C ALA A 102 -4.66 -4.92 7.49
N THR A 103 -5.50 -5.08 8.51
CA THR A 103 -5.39 -4.45 9.81
C THR A 103 -3.98 -4.68 10.31
N GLY A 104 -3.13 -3.66 10.19
CA GLY A 104 -2.07 -3.46 11.18
C GLY A 104 -2.70 -3.29 12.56
#